data_AF-A0A8G2BGZ4-F1
#
_entry.id   AF-A0A8G2BGZ4-F1
#
_cell.length_a   1.000
_cell.length_b   1.000
_cell.length_c   1.000
_cell.angle_alpha   90.00
_cell.angle_beta   90.00
_cell.angle_gamma   90.00
#
_symmetry.space_group_name_H-M   'P 1'
#
loop_
_entity.id
_entity.type
_entity.pdbx_description
1 polymer ?
#
loop_
_entity_poly.entity_id
_entity_poly.type
_entity_poly.pdbx_seq_one_letter_code
_entity_poly.pdbx_strand_id
1 'polypeptide(L)'
;MVNGKLLDCYARRLLPQEAAKRSGVSLNTVYAHYGRFRDRLVFAGYYQDGALSLDEEGLSPQIQEELRSRRGVRTEEIFPHAAELIEWAEEWPPKLVSRHIRKIVELTGPLHAEPELNDDQASRLGIYVRYARTELILSRLRAVPTPDEALTGRIERAEQQKADLWRAYRSASKRIERGVASR
;
A
#
# COMPACT_ATOMS: atom_id res chain seq x y z
N MET A 1 15.13 -9.02 -8.72
CA MET A 1 13.83 -9.55 -9.18
C MET A 1 12.95 -9.83 -7.95
N VAL A 2 11.65 -9.57 -7.99
CA VAL A 2 10.73 -9.85 -6.87
C VAL A 2 10.50 -11.36 -6.76
N ASN A 3 10.74 -11.95 -5.57
CA ASN A 3 10.39 -13.34 -5.33
C ASN A 3 8.85 -13.46 -5.21
N GLY A 4 8.21 -14.03 -6.24
CA GLY A 4 6.76 -14.10 -6.33
C GLY A 4 6.09 -14.92 -5.22
N LYS A 5 6.75 -15.96 -4.69
CA LYS A 5 6.23 -16.77 -3.58
C LYS A 5 6.26 -15.99 -2.27
N LEU A 6 7.39 -15.34 -1.97
CA LEU A 6 7.52 -14.53 -0.76
C LEU A 6 6.64 -13.29 -0.80
N LEU A 7 6.43 -12.70 -1.98
CA LEU A 7 5.46 -11.62 -2.16
C LEU A 7 4.02 -12.09 -1.88
N ASP A 8 3.60 -13.24 -2.40
CA ASP A 8 2.27 -13.81 -2.11
C ASP A 8 2.11 -14.07 -0.61
N CYS A 9 3.15 -14.61 0.04
CA CYS A 9 3.14 -14.82 1.49
C CYS A 9 3.03 -13.50 2.26
N TYR A 10 3.79 -12.47 1.86
CA TYR A 10 3.76 -11.14 2.46
C TYR A 10 2.37 -10.49 2.30
N ALA A 11 1.82 -10.52 1.09
CA ALA A 11 0.51 -9.95 0.80
C ALA A 11 -0.65 -10.69 1.50
N ARG A 12 -0.48 -11.98 1.78
CA ARG A 12 -1.39 -12.79 2.61
C ARG A 12 -1.12 -12.67 4.10
N ARG A 13 -0.04 -11.96 4.49
CA ARG A 13 0.37 -11.74 5.89
C ARG A 13 0.66 -13.06 6.61
N LEU A 14 1.20 -14.04 5.89
CA LEU A 14 1.63 -15.28 6.50
C LEU A 14 2.78 -15.00 7.46
N LEU A 15 2.72 -15.62 8.65
CA LEU A 15 3.80 -15.53 9.62
C LEU A 15 5.12 -16.01 9.00
N PRO A 16 6.28 -15.45 9.39
CA PRO A 16 7.55 -15.80 8.78
C PRO A 16 7.87 -17.30 8.75
N GLN A 17 7.47 -18.04 9.80
CA GLN A 17 7.65 -19.49 9.89
C GLN A 17 6.80 -20.24 8.85
N GLU A 18 5.56 -19.82 8.64
CA GLU A 18 4.65 -20.40 7.65
C GLU A 18 5.10 -20.07 6.22
N ALA A 19 5.52 -18.83 6.00
CA ALA A 19 6.05 -18.36 4.73
C ALA A 19 7.34 -19.09 4.35
N ALA A 20 8.22 -19.37 5.32
CA ALA A 20 9.44 -20.16 5.12
C ALA A 20 9.10 -21.58 4.65
N LYS A 21 8.20 -22.27 5.36
CA LYS A 21 7.71 -23.61 5.01
C LYS A 21 7.07 -23.63 3.62
N ARG A 22 6.18 -22.68 3.33
CA ARG A 22 5.45 -22.59 2.05
C ARG A 22 6.34 -22.25 0.87
N SER A 23 7.35 -21.42 1.10
CA SER A 23 8.26 -20.96 0.03
C SER A 23 9.48 -21.85 -0.16
N GLY A 24 9.76 -22.76 0.79
CA GLY A 24 10.94 -23.63 0.74
C GLY A 24 12.24 -22.86 0.92
N VAL A 25 12.25 -21.82 1.74
CA VAL A 25 13.42 -20.97 2.00
C VAL A 25 13.68 -20.84 3.50
N SER A 26 14.89 -20.41 3.87
CA SER A 26 15.23 -20.20 5.28
C SER A 26 14.40 -19.07 5.91
N LEU A 27 14.19 -19.14 7.22
CA LEU A 27 13.51 -18.10 7.98
C LEU A 27 14.21 -16.74 7.83
N ASN A 28 15.54 -16.71 7.82
CA ASN A 28 16.34 -15.50 7.58
C ASN A 28 16.07 -14.90 6.20
N THR A 29 15.90 -15.73 5.17
CA THR A 29 15.52 -15.28 3.83
C THR A 29 14.14 -14.62 3.85
N VAL A 30 13.18 -15.19 4.58
CA VAL A 30 11.83 -14.59 4.72
C VAL A 30 11.92 -13.21 5.38
N TYR A 31 12.59 -13.10 6.54
CA TYR A 31 12.76 -11.83 7.23
C TYR A 31 13.42 -10.77 6.35
N ALA A 32 14.50 -11.13 5.65
CA ALA A 32 15.18 -10.20 4.74
C ALA A 32 14.27 -9.71 3.61
N HIS A 33 13.45 -10.59 3.02
CA HIS A 33 12.53 -10.21 1.95
C HIS A 33 11.34 -9.39 2.47
N TYR A 34 10.77 -9.77 3.60
CA TYR A 34 9.66 -9.04 4.24
C TYR A 34 10.11 -7.64 4.64
N GLY A 35 11.29 -7.50 5.26
CA GLY A 35 11.89 -6.21 5.57
C GLY A 35 12.02 -5.33 4.33
N ARG A 36 12.59 -5.85 3.24
CA ARG A 36 12.71 -5.09 1.99
C ARG A 36 11.37 -4.65 1.40
N PHE A 37 10.33 -5.49 1.46
CA PHE A 37 8.99 -5.08 1.02
C PHE A 37 8.46 -3.96 1.91
N ARG A 38 8.57 -4.10 3.23
CA ARG A 38 8.15 -3.10 4.20
C ARG A 38 8.87 -1.78 3.99
N ASP A 39 10.19 -1.78 3.95
CA ASP A 39 11.01 -0.59 3.74
C ASP A 39 10.60 0.13 2.45
N ARG A 40 10.31 -0.65 1.40
CA ARG A 40 9.89 -0.07 0.14
C ARG A 40 8.52 0.60 0.20
N LEU A 41 7.59 0.01 0.93
CA LEU A 41 6.24 0.53 1.12
C LEU A 41 6.24 1.75 2.04
N VAL A 42 7.11 1.77 3.07
CA VAL A 42 7.38 2.94 3.91
C VAL A 42 7.93 4.08 3.05
N PHE A 43 8.99 3.83 2.28
CA PHE A 43 9.58 4.83 1.37
C PHE A 43 8.54 5.42 0.42
N ALA A 44 7.71 4.58 -0.19
CA ALA A 44 6.69 5.02 -1.13
C ALA A 44 5.55 5.82 -0.46
N GLY A 45 5.50 5.89 0.87
CA GLY A 45 4.37 6.47 1.60
C GLY A 45 3.10 5.62 1.50
N TYR A 46 3.22 4.34 1.15
CA TYR A 46 2.09 3.43 1.03
C TYR A 46 1.35 3.22 2.36
N TYR A 47 2.08 3.38 3.47
CA TYR A 47 1.58 3.23 4.83
C TYR A 47 1.31 4.55 5.57
N GLN A 48 1.35 5.72 4.91
CA GLN A 48 1.16 7.00 5.62
C GLN A 48 -0.25 7.16 6.22
N ASP A 49 -0.29 7.58 7.49
CA ASP A 49 -1.44 7.89 8.35
C ASP A 49 -2.48 8.87 7.73
N GLY A 50 -2.12 9.60 6.68
CA GLY A 50 -3.00 10.60 6.05
C GLY A 50 -4.18 10.02 5.26
N ALA A 51 -4.15 8.73 4.89
CA ALA A 51 -5.29 8.08 4.24
C ALA A 51 -6.34 7.58 5.25
N LEU A 52 -5.96 7.43 6.53
CA LEU A 52 -6.91 7.11 7.60
C LEU A 52 -7.62 8.38 8.08
N SER A 53 -6.98 9.55 8.04
CA SER A 53 -7.58 10.79 8.56
C SER A 53 -8.77 11.32 7.76
N LEU A 54 -9.06 10.78 6.57
CA LEU A 54 -10.23 11.19 5.77
C LEU A 54 -11.31 10.09 5.65
N ASP A 55 -11.05 8.87 6.13
CA ASP A 55 -11.92 7.72 5.90
C ASP A 55 -12.09 6.81 7.15
N GLU A 56 -11.80 7.31 8.37
CA GLU A 56 -12.00 6.56 9.64
C GLU A 56 -13.39 5.92 9.74
N GLU A 57 -14.43 6.55 9.16
CA GLU A 57 -15.81 6.07 9.14
C GLU A 57 -16.01 4.67 8.51
N GLY A 58 -15.06 4.16 7.73
CA GLY A 58 -15.12 2.80 7.15
C GLY A 58 -14.39 1.73 7.97
N LEU A 59 -13.71 2.11 9.05
CA LEU A 59 -12.96 1.20 9.92
C LEU A 59 -13.87 0.63 10.99
N SER A 60 -13.56 -0.58 11.46
CA SER A 60 -14.28 -1.12 12.61
C SER A 60 -14.01 -0.24 13.84
N PRO A 61 -15.00 -0.07 14.75
CA PRO A 61 -14.83 0.74 15.96
C PRO A 61 -13.60 0.34 16.81
N GLN A 62 -13.26 -0.95 16.83
CA GLN A 62 -12.08 -1.47 17.53
C GLN A 62 -10.77 -0.95 16.93
N ILE A 63 -10.68 -0.86 15.60
CA ILE A 63 -9.51 -0.30 14.90
C ILE A 63 -9.46 1.21 15.11
N GLN A 64 -10.59 1.91 15.07
CA GLN A 64 -10.63 3.35 15.37
C GLN A 64 -10.12 3.65 16.78
N GLU A 65 -10.51 2.85 17.77
CA GLU A 65 -10.10 3.02 19.17
C GLU A 65 -8.62 2.68 19.39
N GLU A 66 -8.11 1.65 18.72
CA GLU A 66 -6.68 1.30 18.75
C GLU A 66 -5.81 2.36 18.05
N LEU A 67 -6.32 2.99 16.99
CA LEU A 67 -5.69 4.15 16.34
C LEU A 67 -5.67 5.37 17.27
N ARG A 68 -6.78 5.68 17.95
CA ARG A 68 -6.88 6.81 18.89
C ARG A 68 -5.95 6.67 20.08
N SER A 69 -5.90 5.49 20.69
CA SER A 69 -5.04 5.22 21.85
C SER A 69 -3.54 5.29 21.52
N ARG A 70 -3.15 4.99 20.28
CA ARG A 70 -1.74 5.04 19.82
C ARG A 70 -1.29 6.42 19.33
N ARG A 71 -2.21 7.30 18.89
CA ARG A 71 -1.92 8.70 18.50
C ARG A 71 -1.48 9.60 19.66
N GLY A 72 -1.50 9.11 20.90
CA GLY A 72 -1.03 9.81 22.10
C GLY A 72 0.45 9.63 22.46
N VAL A 73 1.27 9.01 21.60
CA VAL A 73 2.69 8.72 21.90
C VAL A 73 3.61 9.56 20.99
N ARG A 74 4.77 9.99 21.53
CA ARG A 74 5.71 10.91 20.87
C ARG A 74 6.32 10.34 19.58
N THR A 75 6.44 11.23 18.61
CA THR A 75 6.45 11.04 17.15
C THR A 75 7.68 10.33 16.54
N GLU A 76 8.67 9.90 17.32
CA GLU A 76 10.00 9.59 16.76
C GLU A 76 10.30 8.09 16.65
N GLU A 77 9.54 7.22 17.33
CA GLU A 77 9.81 5.76 17.38
C GLU A 77 8.62 4.86 16.97
N ILE A 78 7.46 5.43 16.68
CA ILE A 78 6.20 4.68 16.44
C ILE A 78 6.01 4.28 14.95
N PHE A 79 6.58 5.06 14.04
CA PHE A 79 6.18 5.09 12.64
C PHE A 79 6.50 3.85 11.80
N PRO A 80 7.61 3.12 12.01
CA PRO A 80 7.89 1.93 11.20
C PRO A 80 7.04 0.71 11.58
N HIS A 81 6.59 0.61 12.84
CA HIS A 81 5.92 -0.59 13.39
C HIS A 81 4.40 -0.42 13.54
N ALA A 82 3.87 0.80 13.64
CA ALA A 82 2.42 1.05 13.71
C ALA A 82 1.72 0.84 12.35
N ALA A 83 2.38 1.24 11.26
CA ALA A 83 1.93 0.99 9.88
C ALA A 83 1.68 -0.50 9.58
N GLU A 84 2.57 -1.38 10.06
CA GLU A 84 2.48 -2.83 9.90
C GLU A 84 1.29 -3.41 10.68
N LEU A 85 1.03 -2.89 11.89
CA LEU A 85 -0.08 -3.34 12.74
C LEU A 85 -1.45 -2.87 12.23
N ILE A 86 -1.54 -1.64 11.70
CA ILE A 86 -2.77 -1.12 11.09
C ILE A 86 -3.07 -1.89 9.79
N GLU A 87 -2.06 -2.13 8.95
CA GLU A 87 -2.24 -2.94 7.75
C GLU A 87 -2.63 -4.38 8.06
N TRP A 88 -2.04 -5.01 9.09
CA TRP A 88 -2.36 -6.38 9.49
C TRP A 88 -3.80 -6.55 10.00
N ALA A 89 -4.38 -5.53 10.63
CA ALA A 89 -5.76 -5.55 11.10
C ALA A 89 -6.80 -5.42 9.97
N GLU A 90 -6.43 -4.86 8.81
CA GLU A 90 -7.40 -4.40 7.80
C GLU A 90 -7.77 -5.40 6.68
N GLU A 91 -7.42 -6.68 6.81
CA GLU A 91 -7.70 -7.78 5.86
C GLU A 91 -7.76 -7.42 4.36
N TRP A 92 -6.74 -6.70 3.86
CA TRP A 92 -6.67 -6.29 2.45
C TRP A 92 -6.60 -7.50 1.51
N PRO A 93 -7.28 -7.46 0.34
CA PRO A 93 -7.25 -8.57 -0.60
C PRO A 93 -5.81 -8.90 -1.07
N PRO A 94 -5.27 -10.10 -0.84
CA PRO A 94 -3.86 -10.39 -1.08
C PRO A 94 -3.43 -10.24 -2.55
N LYS A 95 -4.34 -10.50 -3.49
CA LYS A 95 -4.10 -10.28 -4.93
C LYS A 95 -3.91 -8.81 -5.25
N LEU A 96 -4.70 -7.94 -4.60
CA LEU A 96 -4.67 -6.50 -4.81
C LEU A 96 -3.39 -5.91 -4.20
N VAL A 97 -3.08 -6.29 -2.96
CA VAL A 97 -1.83 -5.92 -2.27
C VAL A 97 -0.61 -6.35 -3.10
N SER A 98 -0.55 -7.61 -3.54
CA SER A 98 0.55 -8.11 -4.38
C SER A 98 0.75 -7.29 -5.65
N ARG A 99 -0.35 -6.89 -6.31
CA ARG A 99 -0.32 -6.06 -7.51
C ARG A 99 0.29 -4.69 -7.22
N HIS A 100 -0.13 -4.05 -6.12
CA HIS A 100 0.38 -2.74 -5.73
C HIS A 100 1.85 -2.78 -5.34
N ILE A 101 2.27 -3.78 -4.55
CA ILE A 101 3.68 -3.93 -4.18
C ILE A 101 4.55 -4.12 -5.44
N ARG A 102 4.14 -4.96 -6.39
CA ARG A 102 4.89 -5.12 -7.65
C ARG A 102 5.05 -3.80 -8.38
N LYS A 103 3.98 -3.02 -8.49
CA LYS A 103 4.01 -1.74 -9.20
C LYS A 103 4.84 -0.70 -8.46
N ILE A 104 4.77 -0.66 -7.12
CA ILE A 104 5.63 0.21 -6.32
C ILE A 104 7.09 -0.16 -6.54
N VAL A 105 7.46 -1.44 -6.48
CA VAL A 105 8.83 -1.90 -6.77
C VAL A 105 9.25 -1.53 -8.20
N GLU A 106 8.37 -1.69 -9.19
CA GLU A 106 8.65 -1.24 -10.57
C GLU A 106 8.97 0.26 -10.64
N LEU A 107 8.19 1.10 -9.92
CA LEU A 107 8.34 2.55 -9.93
C LEU A 107 9.55 3.07 -9.15
N THR A 108 10.08 2.26 -8.24
CA THR A 108 11.12 2.64 -7.27
C THR A 108 12.43 1.91 -7.48
N GLY A 109 12.49 0.97 -8.44
CA GLY A 109 13.67 0.15 -8.70
C GLY A 109 13.77 -1.10 -7.83
N PRO A 110 14.88 -1.85 -7.92
CA PRO A 110 15.01 -3.15 -7.27
C PRO A 110 15.01 -3.05 -5.73
N LEU A 111 14.42 -4.05 -5.07
CA LEU A 111 14.30 -4.15 -3.60
C LEU A 111 15.61 -4.21 -2.82
N HIS A 112 16.74 -4.44 -3.48
CA HIS A 112 18.06 -4.55 -2.85
C HIS A 112 18.90 -3.29 -3.03
N ALA A 113 18.36 -2.26 -3.68
CA ALA A 113 19.01 -0.97 -3.88
C ALA A 113 18.19 0.13 -3.20
N GLU A 114 18.86 1.23 -2.84
CA GLU A 114 18.17 2.44 -2.41
C GLU A 114 17.36 3.03 -3.58
N PRO A 115 16.15 3.55 -3.34
CA PRO A 115 15.38 4.19 -4.40
C PRO A 115 15.98 5.55 -4.75
N GLU A 116 16.31 5.74 -6.03
CA GLU A 116 16.75 7.03 -6.58
C GLU A 116 15.66 7.55 -7.51
N LEU A 117 14.89 8.54 -7.05
CA LEU A 117 13.81 9.15 -7.81
C LEU A 117 14.04 10.65 -7.97
N ASN A 118 13.91 11.15 -9.19
CA ASN A 118 13.76 12.58 -9.43
C ASN A 118 12.33 13.06 -9.06
N ASP A 119 12.12 14.37 -9.05
CA ASP A 119 10.85 14.98 -8.63
C ASP A 119 9.65 14.47 -9.44
N ASP A 120 9.80 14.29 -10.76
CA ASP A 120 8.72 13.77 -11.61
C ASP A 120 8.40 12.31 -11.28
N GLN A 121 9.42 11.49 -11.04
CA GLN A 121 9.27 10.08 -10.66
C GLN A 121 8.64 9.96 -9.26
N ALA A 122 9.05 10.79 -8.30
CA ALA A 122 8.48 10.86 -6.96
C ALA A 122 7.01 11.31 -7.01
N SER A 123 6.70 12.33 -7.82
CA SER A 123 5.33 12.79 -8.04
C SER A 123 4.44 11.70 -8.65
N ARG A 124 4.94 10.98 -9.67
CA ARG A 124 4.24 9.83 -10.27
C ARG A 124 4.00 8.72 -9.25
N LEU A 125 5.01 8.39 -8.43
CA LEU A 125 4.88 7.39 -7.36
C LEU A 125 3.79 7.80 -6.36
N GLY A 126 3.79 9.05 -5.90
CA GLY A 126 2.77 9.57 -4.98
C GLY A 126 1.34 9.48 -5.55
N ILE A 127 1.16 9.76 -6.84
CA ILE A 127 -0.14 9.57 -7.51
C ILE A 127 -0.55 8.09 -7.53
N TYR A 128 0.38 7.19 -7.88
CA TYR A 128 0.09 5.75 -7.91
C TYR A 128 -0.28 5.21 -6.53
N VAL A 129 0.43 5.64 -5.48
CA VAL A 129 0.16 5.21 -4.11
C VAL A 129 -1.24 5.65 -3.67
N ARG A 130 -1.64 6.90 -3.95
CA ARG A 130 -3.02 7.34 -3.72
C ARG A 130 -4.03 6.47 -4.46
N TYR A 131 -3.80 6.18 -5.74
CA TYR A 131 -4.66 5.30 -6.54
C TYR A 131 -4.80 3.90 -5.89
N ALA A 132 -3.68 3.31 -5.48
CA ALA A 132 -3.64 1.99 -4.87
C ALA A 132 -4.43 1.95 -3.55
N ARG A 133 -4.31 2.99 -2.73
CA ARG A 133 -5.08 3.13 -1.49
C ARG A 133 -6.58 3.28 -1.75
N THR A 134 -6.97 4.16 -2.67
CA THR A 134 -8.39 4.30 -3.05
C THR A 134 -8.98 2.98 -3.54
N GLU A 135 -8.20 2.19 -4.28
CA GLU A 135 -8.66 0.88 -4.76
C GLU A 135 -8.80 -0.18 -3.65
N LEU A 136 -7.89 -0.20 -2.68
CA LEU A 136 -8.02 -1.02 -1.48
C LEU A 136 -9.30 -0.67 -0.71
N ILE A 137 -9.53 0.61 -0.45
CA ILE A 137 -10.71 1.13 0.25
C ILE A 137 -11.99 0.71 -0.49
N LEU A 138 -12.06 0.96 -1.80
CA LEU A 138 -13.18 0.54 -2.64
C LEU A 138 -13.47 -0.96 -2.54
N SER A 139 -12.42 -1.79 -2.48
CA SER A 139 -12.60 -3.23 -2.34
C SER A 139 -13.27 -3.60 -1.02
N ARG A 140 -13.00 -2.86 0.07
CA ARG A 140 -13.66 -3.06 1.38
C ARG A 140 -15.09 -2.55 1.38
N LEU A 141 -15.31 -1.33 0.89
CA LEU A 141 -16.66 -0.75 0.83
C LEU A 141 -17.62 -1.66 0.04
N ARG A 142 -17.13 -2.28 -1.04
CA ARG A 142 -17.89 -3.26 -1.84
C ARG A 142 -18.12 -4.61 -1.18
N ALA A 143 -17.35 -4.96 -0.15
CA ALA A 143 -17.53 -6.20 0.58
C ALA A 143 -18.68 -6.11 1.59
N VAL A 144 -19.22 -4.92 1.83
CA VAL A 144 -20.38 -4.70 2.72
C VAL A 144 -21.63 -5.30 2.03
N PRO A 145 -22.29 -6.32 2.61
CA PRO A 145 -23.37 -7.06 1.93
C PRO A 145 -24.64 -6.25 1.66
N THR A 146 -24.89 -5.20 2.45
CA THR A 146 -26.11 -4.39 2.36
C THR A 146 -25.76 -2.93 2.59
N PRO A 147 -25.25 -2.23 1.56
CA PRO A 147 -24.87 -0.83 1.70
C PRO A 147 -26.11 0.06 1.79
N ASP A 148 -26.09 1.02 2.70
CA ASP A 148 -27.07 2.10 2.74
C ASP A 148 -26.79 3.15 1.64
N GLU A 149 -27.66 4.15 1.52
CA GLU A 149 -27.54 5.21 0.51
C GLU A 149 -26.26 6.05 0.71
N ALA A 150 -25.86 6.29 1.95
CA ALA A 150 -24.65 7.04 2.28
C ALA A 150 -23.38 6.30 1.83
N LEU A 151 -23.31 4.99 2.08
CA LEU A 151 -22.23 4.12 1.64
C LEU A 151 -22.21 3.97 0.12
N THR A 152 -23.37 3.88 -0.52
CA THR A 152 -23.49 3.85 -1.98
C THR A 152 -22.89 5.12 -2.61
N GLY A 153 -23.29 6.30 -2.14
CA GLY A 153 -22.72 7.57 -2.61
C GLY A 153 -21.22 7.70 -2.31
N ARG A 154 -20.72 7.09 -1.22
CA ARG A 154 -19.28 7.04 -0.92
C ARG A 154 -18.53 6.14 -1.91
N ILE A 155 -19.08 4.99 -2.28
CA ILE A 155 -18.50 4.09 -3.30
C ILE A 155 -18.40 4.82 -4.64
N GLU A 156 -19.43 5.55 -5.06
CA GLU A 156 -19.42 6.32 -6.30
C GLU A 156 -18.35 7.41 -6.32
N ARG A 157 -18.24 8.19 -5.24
CA ARG A 157 -17.19 9.21 -5.10
C ARG A 157 -15.79 8.60 -5.16
N ALA A 158 -15.59 7.47 -4.46
CA ALA A 158 -14.31 6.78 -4.46
C ALA A 158 -13.97 6.16 -5.85
N GLU A 159 -14.96 5.67 -6.60
CA GLU A 159 -14.76 5.22 -7.99
C GLU A 159 -14.35 6.36 -8.91
N GLN A 160 -15.00 7.52 -8.79
CA GLN A 160 -14.62 8.71 -9.53
C GLN A 160 -13.18 9.14 -9.19
N GLN A 161 -12.85 9.21 -7.89
CA GLN A 161 -11.50 9.53 -7.42
C GLN A 161 -10.46 8.53 -7.96
N LYS A 162 -10.76 7.23 -7.93
CA LYS A 162 -9.89 6.18 -8.50
C LYS A 162 -9.65 6.42 -9.99
N ALA A 163 -10.69 6.75 -10.75
CA ALA A 163 -10.58 7.03 -12.18
C ALA A 163 -9.73 8.29 -12.47
N ASP A 164 -9.92 9.35 -11.68
CA ASP A 164 -9.14 10.58 -11.75
C ASP A 164 -7.66 10.33 -11.46
N LEU A 165 -7.36 9.62 -10.37
CA LEU A 165 -5.99 9.26 -9.98
C LEU A 165 -5.32 8.38 -11.04
N TRP A 166 -6.06 7.44 -11.64
CA TRP A 166 -5.53 6.61 -12.72
C TRP A 166 -5.22 7.43 -13.98
N ARG A 167 -6.07 8.39 -14.34
CA ARG A 167 -5.80 9.33 -15.45
C ARG A 167 -4.56 10.18 -15.16
N ALA A 168 -4.44 10.73 -13.95
CA ALA A 168 -3.29 11.50 -13.53
C ALA A 168 -1.99 10.68 -13.58
N TYR A 169 -2.02 9.44 -13.08
CA TYR A 169 -0.88 8.52 -13.12
C TYR A 169 -0.41 8.24 -14.56
N ARG A 170 -1.34 7.97 -15.49
CA ARG A 170 -1.01 7.75 -16.90
C ARG A 170 -0.43 9.00 -17.57
N SER A 171 -0.98 10.17 -17.26
CA SER A 171 -0.46 11.45 -17.74
C SER A 171 0.97 11.69 -17.25
N ALA A 172 1.22 11.50 -15.96
CA ALA A 172 2.55 11.62 -15.37
C ALA A 172 3.55 10.62 -16.00
N SER A 173 3.13 9.38 -16.24
CA SER A 173 3.97 8.37 -16.91
C SER A 173 4.38 8.81 -18.31
N LYS A 174 3.43 9.31 -19.12
CA LYS A 174 3.71 9.82 -20.47
C LYS A 174 4.66 11.02 -20.48
N ARG A 175 4.57 11.91 -19.47
CA ARG A 175 5.49 13.06 -19.36
C ARG A 175 6.93 12.60 -19.14
N ILE A 176 7.13 11.64 -18.24
CA ILE A 176 8.45 11.06 -17.96
C ILE A 176 9.01 10.37 -19.21
N GLU A 177 8.21 9.55 -19.88
CA GLU A 177 8.62 8.86 -21.12
C GLU A 177 9.06 9.85 -22.21
N ARG A 178 8.32 10.95 -22.40
CA ARG A 178 8.70 12.00 -23.35
C ARG A 178 9.95 12.77 -22.93
N GLY A 179 10.08 13.10 -21.64
CA GLY A 179 11.24 13.80 -21.10
C GLY A 179 12.54 12.98 -21.19
N VAL A 180 12.45 11.65 -21.20
CA VAL A 180 13.57 10.73 -21.44
C VAL A 180 13.91 10.66 -22.94
N ALA A 181 12.92 10.71 -23.83
CA ALA A 181 13.15 10.65 -25.28
C ALA A 181 13.75 11.95 -25.87
N SER A 182 13.63 13.07 -25.18
CA SER A 182 14.19 14.38 -25.59
C SER A 182 15.59 14.66 -25.05
N ARG A 183 16.23 13.71 -24.37
CA ARG A 183 17.62 13.77 -23.87
C ARG A 183 18.49 12.78 -24.63
#